data_AF-A0A8H4ENB4-F1
#
_entry.id   AF-A0A8H4ENB4-F1
#
_cell.length_a   1.000
_cell.length_b   1.000
_cell.length_c   1.000
_cell.angle_alpha   90.00
_cell.angle_beta   90.00
_cell.angle_gamma   90.00
#
_symmetry.space_group_name_H-M   'P 1'
#
loop_
_entity.id
_entity.type
_entity.pdbx_description
1 polymer ?
#
loop_
_entity_poly.entity_id
_entity_poly.type
_entity_poly.pdbx_seq_one_letter_code
_entity_poly.pdbx_strand_id
1 'polypeptide(L)'
;MITLLPNECFSKIFKNFSNNYRTLFSCLLVSRHWCRIIIPILWSEPTKYVDDLRLIRIYLLTLNAEEQSLLLPYNIILPNYQRPLFEYSSFATYVSFHLADRNTDGVKNWLCKEGYNDNKFLEFCDYNDFNYYDDLSYWDYNDKELNEQAIAIKCSLITMFLRTSRNLKHLNTDKPIYNNMLFERLLKNNTITSLKFRHF
;
A
#
# COMPACT_ATOMS: atom_id res chain seq x y z
N MET A 1 -32.20 27.91 -5.50
CA MET A 1 -31.05 27.71 -4.60
C MET A 1 -30.73 26.23 -4.57
N ILE A 2 -29.58 25.80 -5.11
CA ILE A 2 -29.11 24.43 -4.89
C ILE A 2 -28.62 24.40 -3.44
N THR A 3 -29.39 23.78 -2.54
CA THR A 3 -28.96 23.51 -1.18
C THR A 3 -27.87 22.44 -1.25
N LEU A 4 -26.61 22.87 -1.25
CA LEU A 4 -25.48 21.94 -1.09
C LEU A 4 -25.61 21.28 0.27
N LEU A 5 -25.67 19.95 0.32
CA LEU A 5 -25.59 19.22 1.58
C LEU A 5 -24.26 19.57 2.29
N PRO A 6 -24.25 19.68 3.63
CA PRO A 6 -23.01 19.86 4.39
C PRO A 6 -22.01 18.72 4.14
N ASN A 7 -20.72 19.00 4.34
CA ASN A 7 -19.64 18.02 4.17
C ASN A 7 -19.86 16.79 5.06
N GLU A 8 -20.44 16.97 6.23
CA GLU A 8 -20.75 15.92 7.21
C GLU A 8 -21.76 14.93 6.63
N CYS A 9 -22.75 15.42 5.89
CA CYS A 9 -23.74 14.59 5.20
C CYS A 9 -23.08 13.76 4.11
N PHE A 10 -22.28 14.39 3.23
CA PHE A 10 -21.52 13.68 2.20
C PHE A 10 -20.55 12.66 2.80
N SER A 11 -19.83 13.01 3.85
CA SER A 11 -18.92 12.11 4.56
C SER A 11 -19.67 10.88 5.08
N LYS A 12 -20.86 11.05 5.67
CA LYS A 12 -21.68 9.93 6.15
C LYS A 12 -22.20 9.06 5.01
N ILE A 13 -22.63 9.67 3.90
CA ILE A 13 -23.05 8.95 2.69
C ILE A 13 -21.89 8.11 2.15
N PHE A 14 -20.71 8.70 1.93
CA PHE A 14 -19.56 7.99 1.38
C PHE A 14 -19.00 6.93 2.33
N LYS A 15 -19.05 7.15 3.65
CA LYS A 15 -18.65 6.12 4.63
C LYS A 15 -19.52 4.85 4.55
N ASN A 16 -20.79 4.95 4.13
CA ASN A 16 -21.63 3.76 3.90
C ASN A 16 -21.14 2.90 2.72
N PHE A 17 -20.32 3.46 1.83
CA PHE A 17 -19.71 2.77 0.69
C PHE A 17 -18.26 2.36 0.94
N SER A 18 -17.74 2.46 2.17
CA SER A 18 -16.33 2.15 2.50
C SER A 18 -15.88 0.74 2.11
N ASN A 19 -16.79 -0.23 2.12
CA ASN A 19 -16.54 -1.61 1.68
C ASN A 19 -16.65 -1.81 0.16
N ASN A 20 -17.17 -0.82 -0.58
CA ASN A 20 -17.24 -0.84 -2.04
C ASN A 20 -16.37 0.28 -2.62
N TYR A 21 -15.06 0.04 -2.64
CA TYR A 21 -14.08 1.01 -3.13
C TYR A 21 -14.35 1.42 -4.58
N ARG A 22 -14.84 0.51 -5.44
CA ARG A 22 -15.16 0.81 -6.86
C ARG A 22 -16.21 1.92 -6.97
N THR A 23 -17.24 1.87 -6.12
CA THR A 23 -18.26 2.93 -6.03
C THR A 23 -17.62 4.24 -5.58
N LEU A 24 -16.78 4.22 -4.54
CA LEU A 24 -16.09 5.42 -4.06
C LEU A 24 -15.16 6.03 -5.12
N PHE A 25 -14.41 5.22 -5.87
CA PHE A 25 -13.59 5.68 -6.99
C PHE A 25 -14.44 6.32 -8.08
N SER A 26 -15.60 5.76 -8.40
CA SER A 26 -16.52 6.34 -9.38
C SER A 26 -17.05 7.71 -8.90
N CYS A 27 -17.45 7.79 -7.63
CA CYS A 27 -17.92 9.02 -6.99
C CYS A 27 -16.83 10.11 -6.92
N LEU A 28 -15.55 9.74 -6.77
CA LEU A 28 -14.44 10.68 -6.75
C LEU A 28 -14.33 11.50 -8.04
N LEU A 29 -14.72 10.92 -9.17
CA LEU A 29 -14.65 11.55 -10.49
C LEU A 29 -15.79 12.54 -10.77
N VAL A 30 -16.85 12.52 -9.95
CA VAL A 30 -18.05 13.35 -10.14
C VAL A 30 -17.75 14.84 -9.95
N SER A 31 -16.99 15.21 -8.92
CA SER A 31 -16.63 16.61 -8.68
C SER A 31 -15.39 16.76 -7.81
N ARG A 32 -14.70 17.91 -7.92
CA ARG A 32 -13.57 18.27 -7.04
C ARG A 32 -13.97 18.30 -5.56
N HIS A 33 -15.22 18.61 -5.27
CA HIS A 33 -15.75 18.63 -3.91
C HIS A 33 -15.84 17.20 -3.34
N TRP A 34 -16.44 16.28 -4.10
CA TRP A 34 -16.57 14.88 -3.71
C TRP A 34 -15.21 14.19 -3.59
N CYS A 35 -14.29 14.47 -4.52
CA CYS A 35 -12.92 14.00 -4.47
C CYS A 35 -12.25 14.32 -3.12
N ARG A 36 -12.35 15.56 -2.63
CA ARG A 36 -11.75 15.97 -1.35
C ARG A 36 -12.32 15.23 -0.13
N ILE A 37 -13.59 14.82 -0.18
CA ILE A 37 -14.24 14.09 0.92
C ILE A 37 -13.93 12.60 0.85
N ILE A 38 -13.90 12.04 -0.36
CA ILE A 38 -13.73 10.60 -0.61
C ILE A 38 -12.28 10.17 -0.43
N ILE A 39 -11.29 11.00 -0.83
CA ILE A 39 -9.87 10.65 -0.73
C ILE A 39 -9.48 10.20 0.68
N PRO A 40 -9.79 10.94 1.77
CA PRO A 40 -9.50 10.50 3.12
C PRO A 40 -10.21 9.21 3.54
N ILE A 41 -11.39 8.90 2.96
CA ILE A 41 -12.16 7.68 3.25
C ILE A 41 -11.53 6.47 2.54
N LEU A 42 -11.17 6.61 1.27
CA LEU A 42 -10.53 5.54 0.50
C LEU A 42 -9.13 5.22 1.03
N TRP A 43 -8.36 6.24 1.42
CA TRP A 43 -6.99 6.09 1.90
C TRP A 43 -6.88 5.94 3.43
N SER A 44 -7.98 5.69 4.14
CA SER A 44 -7.93 5.39 5.58
C SER A 44 -7.37 3.99 5.88
N GLU A 45 -7.56 3.06 4.95
CA GLU A 45 -7.02 1.69 5.00
C GLU A 45 -6.27 1.40 3.68
N PRO A 46 -5.15 2.10 3.42
CA PRO A 46 -4.43 2.00 2.14
C PRO A 46 -4.00 0.58 1.81
N THR A 47 -3.78 -0.25 2.84
CA THR A 47 -3.33 -1.62 2.67
C THR A 47 -4.45 -2.64 2.44
N LYS A 48 -5.71 -2.22 2.41
CA LYS A 48 -6.84 -3.10 2.13
C LYS A 48 -6.91 -3.50 0.65
N TYR A 49 -6.29 -2.71 -0.22
CA TYR A 49 -6.37 -2.84 -1.68
C TYR A 49 -4.98 -2.89 -2.35
N VAL A 50 -3.95 -3.37 -1.63
CA VAL A 50 -2.53 -3.37 -2.09
C VAL A 50 -2.30 -4.20 -3.36
N ASP A 51 -3.24 -5.07 -3.71
CA ASP A 51 -3.19 -5.86 -4.95
C ASP A 51 -3.18 -4.96 -6.20
N ASP A 52 -3.61 -3.71 -6.08
CA ASP A 52 -3.50 -2.72 -7.15
C ASP A 52 -2.09 -2.10 -7.20
N LEU A 53 -1.32 -2.55 -8.20
CA LEU A 53 0.02 -2.05 -8.53
C LEU A 53 0.12 -0.51 -8.61
N ARG A 54 -0.97 0.17 -8.99
CA ARG A 54 -1.00 1.63 -9.08
C ARG A 54 -0.86 2.29 -7.70
N LEU A 55 -1.44 1.69 -6.66
CA LEU A 55 -1.36 2.22 -5.30
C LEU A 55 0.06 2.11 -4.75
N ILE A 56 0.72 0.97 -4.96
CA ILE A 56 2.11 0.76 -4.56
C ILE A 56 3.01 1.79 -5.21
N ARG A 57 2.86 2.00 -6.53
CA ARG A 57 3.61 3.01 -7.26
C ARG A 57 3.39 4.42 -6.68
N ILE A 58 2.16 4.78 -6.33
CA ILE A 58 1.88 6.08 -5.68
C ILE A 58 2.64 6.22 -4.37
N TYR A 59 2.64 5.19 -3.52
CA TYR A 59 3.33 5.28 -2.23
C TYR A 59 4.85 5.31 -2.38
N LEU A 60 5.41 4.52 -3.31
CA LEU A 60 6.84 4.55 -3.62
C LEU A 60 7.30 5.94 -4.06
N LEU A 61 6.48 6.67 -4.83
CA LEU A 61 6.77 8.05 -5.24
C LEU A 61 6.74 9.07 -4.10
N THR A 62 6.15 8.72 -2.96
CA THR A 62 6.05 9.60 -1.78
C THR A 62 7.13 9.35 -0.73
N LEU A 63 8.03 8.39 -0.98
CA LEU A 63 9.17 8.11 -0.10
C LEU A 63 10.16 9.29 -0.10
N ASN A 64 10.64 9.68 1.08
CA ASN A 64 11.70 10.67 1.21
C ASN A 64 13.09 10.02 1.02
N ALA A 65 14.17 10.82 1.05
CA ALA A 65 15.53 10.31 0.85
C ALA A 65 15.95 9.24 1.89
N GLU A 66 15.50 9.36 3.14
CA GLU A 66 15.80 8.39 4.20
C GLU A 66 15.10 7.05 3.94
N GLU A 67 13.83 7.08 3.55
CA GLU A 67 13.05 5.89 3.20
C GLU A 67 13.57 5.23 1.90
N GLN A 68 13.97 6.03 0.92
CA GLN A 68 14.60 5.52 -0.30
C GLN A 68 15.97 4.87 -0.02
N SER A 69 16.70 5.33 1.00
CA SER A 69 17.99 4.75 1.36
C SER A 69 17.89 3.28 1.80
N LEU A 70 16.74 2.85 2.31
CA LEU A 70 16.46 1.45 2.67
C LEU A 70 16.40 0.52 1.45
N LEU A 71 16.17 1.08 0.26
CA LEU A 71 16.02 0.35 -1.00
C LEU A 71 17.36 0.19 -1.75
N LEU A 72 18.35 1.04 -1.45
CA LEU A 72 19.66 1.04 -2.10
C LEU A 72 20.42 -0.30 -2.00
N PRO A 73 20.45 -0.99 -0.83
CA PRO A 73 21.16 -2.28 -0.71
C PRO A 73 20.62 -3.37 -1.63
N TYR A 74 19.39 -3.20 -2.12
CA TYR A 74 18.66 -4.16 -2.94
C TYR A 74 18.59 -3.74 -4.42
N ASN A 75 19.33 -2.69 -4.81
CA ASN A 75 19.35 -2.16 -6.18
C ASN A 75 17.95 -1.80 -6.74
N ILE A 76 17.01 -1.43 -5.86
CA ILE A 76 15.66 -1.04 -6.27
C ILE A 76 15.69 0.42 -6.74
N ILE A 77 15.38 0.63 -8.02
CA ILE A 77 15.35 1.94 -8.66
C ILE A 77 13.89 2.38 -8.74
N LEU A 78 13.58 3.49 -8.07
CA LEU A 78 12.25 4.06 -8.14
C LEU A 78 12.09 4.89 -9.41
N PRO A 79 10.96 4.76 -10.11
CA PRO A 79 10.73 5.53 -11.30
C PRO A 79 10.52 7.01 -10.95
N ASN A 80 11.13 7.91 -11.72
CA ASN A 80 11.07 9.34 -11.50
C ASN A 80 9.79 9.93 -12.14
N TYR A 81 8.66 9.82 -11.44
CA TYR A 81 7.38 10.38 -11.87
C TYR A 81 7.02 11.67 -11.12
N GLN A 82 6.01 12.36 -11.65
CA GLN A 82 5.43 13.54 -11.00
C GLN A 82 4.84 13.19 -9.62
N ARG A 83 5.11 14.05 -8.64
CA ARG A 83 4.57 13.88 -7.28
C ARG A 83 3.04 13.87 -7.28
N PRO A 84 2.41 13.02 -6.47
CA PRO A 84 0.96 12.98 -6.35
C PRO A 84 0.40 14.31 -5.83
N LEU A 85 -0.84 14.61 -6.24
CA LEU A 85 -1.53 15.85 -5.84
C LEU A 85 -1.86 15.90 -4.34
N PHE A 86 -2.08 14.74 -3.72
CA PHE A 86 -2.40 14.60 -2.31
C PHE A 86 -1.29 13.86 -1.57
N GLU A 87 -1.09 14.23 -0.32
CA GLU A 87 -0.30 13.45 0.65
C GLU A 87 -1.12 12.24 1.11
N TYR A 88 -1.33 11.29 0.20
CA TYR A 88 -2.19 10.12 0.37
C TYR A 88 -1.89 9.33 1.65
N SER A 89 -0.60 9.19 1.98
CA SER A 89 -0.12 8.47 3.16
C SER A 89 -0.53 9.13 4.49
N SER A 90 -0.84 10.43 4.49
CA SER A 90 -1.28 11.15 5.69
C SER A 90 -2.70 10.79 6.15
N PHE A 91 -3.52 10.22 5.26
CA PHE A 91 -4.89 9.83 5.56
C PHE A 91 -5.01 8.44 6.22
N ALA A 92 -3.92 7.68 6.24
CA ALA A 92 -3.91 6.30 6.73
C ALA A 92 -4.22 6.21 8.22
N THR A 93 -5.23 5.42 8.58
CA THR A 93 -5.60 5.10 9.97
C THR A 93 -5.28 3.67 10.36
N TYR A 94 -5.17 2.79 9.36
CA TYR A 94 -4.86 1.37 9.51
C TYR A 94 -3.88 0.95 8.41
N VAL A 95 -2.75 0.36 8.78
CA VAL A 95 -1.74 -0.15 7.84
C VAL A 95 -1.45 -1.60 8.21
N SER A 96 -1.52 -2.48 7.21
CA SER A 96 -1.26 -3.91 7.36
C SER A 96 -0.41 -4.42 6.21
N PHE A 97 0.83 -4.80 6.49
CA PHE A 97 1.71 -5.43 5.51
C PHE A 97 2.07 -6.83 5.97
N HIS A 98 1.64 -7.83 5.21
CA HIS A 98 1.98 -9.23 5.45
C HIS A 98 2.86 -9.76 4.33
N LEU A 99 3.75 -10.68 4.67
CA LEU A 99 4.44 -11.58 3.77
C LEU A 99 3.40 -12.60 3.31
N ALA A 100 2.81 -12.32 2.16
CA ALA A 100 1.90 -13.23 1.49
C ALA A 100 2.63 -13.98 0.37
N ASP A 101 1.96 -14.95 -0.23
CA ASP A 101 2.47 -15.59 -1.44
C ASP A 101 2.60 -14.57 -2.58
N ARG A 102 3.29 -14.96 -3.65
CA ARG A 102 3.51 -14.08 -4.82
C ARG A 102 2.20 -13.50 -5.35
N ASN A 103 1.15 -14.31 -5.44
CA ASN A 103 -0.10 -13.96 -6.12
C ASN A 103 -0.98 -12.99 -5.32
N THR A 104 -0.78 -12.92 -4.01
CA THR A 104 -1.55 -12.09 -3.07
C THR A 104 -0.74 -10.93 -2.49
N ASP A 105 0.53 -10.81 -2.86
CA ASP A 105 1.42 -9.76 -2.38
C ASP A 105 1.65 -8.71 -3.47
N GLY A 106 0.89 -7.62 -3.42
CA GLY A 106 1.02 -6.53 -4.38
C GLY A 106 2.46 -6.01 -4.52
N VAL A 107 3.26 -6.01 -3.44
CA VAL A 107 4.66 -5.55 -3.49
C VAL A 107 5.51 -6.51 -4.33
N LYS A 108 5.33 -7.82 -4.15
CA LYS A 108 6.01 -8.83 -4.97
C LYS A 108 5.55 -8.75 -6.42
N ASN A 109 4.25 -8.54 -6.65
CA ASN A 109 3.70 -8.34 -8.00
C ASN A 109 4.32 -7.10 -8.68
N TRP A 110 4.50 -6.00 -7.93
CA TRP A 110 5.17 -4.80 -8.44
C TRP A 110 6.64 -5.08 -8.80
N LEU A 111 7.40 -5.72 -7.90
CA LEU A 111 8.79 -6.10 -8.15
C LEU A 111 8.92 -6.97 -9.41
N CYS A 112 8.06 -7.98 -9.57
CA CYS A 112 8.09 -8.86 -10.74
C CYS A 112 7.79 -8.08 -12.04
N LYS A 113 6.83 -7.15 -12.00
CA LYS A 113 6.50 -6.30 -13.16
C LYS A 113 7.65 -5.39 -13.58
N GLU A 114 8.42 -4.89 -12.63
CA GLU A 114 9.59 -4.04 -12.90
C GLU A 114 10.86 -4.85 -13.22
N GLY A 115 10.78 -6.19 -13.27
CA GLY A 115 11.88 -7.06 -13.69
C GLY A 115 12.81 -7.53 -12.57
N TYR A 116 12.42 -7.41 -11.30
CA TYR A 116 13.21 -7.86 -10.14
C TYR A 116 13.12 -9.37 -9.87
N ASN A 117 12.61 -10.17 -10.82
CA ASN A 117 12.64 -11.62 -10.76
C ASN A 117 13.09 -12.19 -12.11
N ASP A 118 14.14 -13.02 -12.10
CA ASP A 118 14.75 -13.67 -13.29
C ASP A 118 13.85 -14.73 -13.95
N ASN A 119 12.71 -15.07 -13.36
CA ASN A 119 11.81 -16.04 -13.96
C ASN A 119 11.09 -15.45 -15.18
N LYS A 120 11.45 -15.94 -16.36
CA LYS A 120 10.78 -15.82 -17.68
C LYS A 120 9.28 -16.19 -17.65
N PHE A 121 8.46 -15.45 -16.91
CA PHE A 121 7.01 -15.65 -16.82
C PHE A 121 6.21 -14.39 -17.10
N LEU A 122 6.88 -13.31 -17.51
CA LEU A 122 6.23 -12.11 -18.05
C LEU A 122 5.42 -12.37 -19.33
N GLU A 123 5.51 -13.55 -19.94
CA GLU A 123 4.66 -13.92 -21.10
C GLU A 123 3.20 -14.25 -20.73
N PHE A 124 2.82 -14.43 -19.46
CA PHE A 124 1.45 -14.86 -19.11
C PHE A 124 0.55 -13.76 -18.51
N CYS A 125 1.12 -12.64 -18.01
CA CYS A 125 0.33 -11.63 -17.29
C CYS A 125 -0.46 -10.65 -18.18
N ASP A 126 -0.37 -10.77 -19.51
CA ASP A 126 -1.23 -10.02 -20.44
C ASP A 126 -2.62 -10.65 -20.65
N TYR A 127 -2.90 -11.81 -20.04
CA TYR A 127 -4.19 -12.49 -20.20
C TYR A 127 -5.11 -12.25 -18.99
N ASN A 128 -6.16 -11.44 -19.22
CA ASN A 128 -7.23 -11.11 -18.26
C ASN A 128 -8.15 -12.30 -17.89
N ASP A 129 -7.64 -13.52 -17.74
CA ASP A 129 -8.48 -14.66 -17.40
C ASP A 129 -8.26 -15.13 -15.95
N PHE A 130 -9.25 -14.85 -15.11
CA PHE A 130 -9.28 -15.14 -13.67
C PHE A 130 -9.47 -16.63 -13.34
N ASN A 131 -9.42 -17.53 -14.33
CA ASN A 131 -9.78 -18.93 -14.16
C ASN A 131 -8.65 -19.89 -14.54
N TYR A 132 -7.56 -19.92 -13.76
CA TYR A 132 -6.69 -21.09 -13.71
C TYR A 132 -5.92 -21.14 -12.37
N TYR A 133 -6.63 -21.46 -11.29
CA TYR A 133 -6.06 -21.50 -9.93
C TYR A 133 -5.65 -22.90 -9.45
N ASP A 134 -5.77 -23.93 -10.28
CA ASP A 134 -5.67 -25.33 -9.80
C ASP A 134 -4.28 -25.98 -9.94
N ASP A 135 -3.24 -25.27 -10.40
CA ASP A 135 -1.89 -25.86 -10.50
C ASP A 135 -0.77 -24.92 -10.01
N LEU A 136 -0.91 -24.45 -8.76
CA LEU A 136 0.07 -23.58 -8.09
C LEU A 136 1.01 -24.34 -7.14
N SER A 137 1.15 -25.65 -7.28
CA SER A 137 2.02 -26.45 -6.39
C SER A 137 3.52 -26.38 -6.72
N TYR A 138 3.91 -25.68 -7.80
CA TYR A 138 5.27 -25.74 -8.35
C TYR A 138 6.06 -24.41 -8.37
N TRP A 139 5.63 -23.40 -7.62
CA TRP A 139 6.25 -22.08 -7.67
C TRP A 139 7.05 -21.79 -6.42
N ASP A 140 8.37 -21.72 -6.63
CA ASP A 140 9.41 -21.65 -5.63
C ASP A 140 9.15 -20.60 -4.55
N TYR A 141 8.81 -21.11 -3.37
CA TYR A 141 8.67 -20.39 -2.11
C TYR A 141 9.99 -19.72 -1.67
N ASN A 142 11.11 -20.00 -2.36
CA ASN A 142 12.46 -19.61 -1.98
C ASN A 142 13.18 -18.62 -2.90
N ASP A 143 12.46 -17.71 -3.57
CA ASP A 143 13.15 -16.52 -4.10
C ASP A 143 13.51 -15.58 -2.94
N LYS A 144 14.61 -15.92 -2.27
CA LYS A 144 15.15 -15.22 -1.10
C LYS A 144 15.39 -13.75 -1.42
N GLU A 145 15.89 -13.45 -2.61
CA GLU A 145 16.17 -12.09 -3.04
C GLU A 145 14.88 -11.28 -3.23
N LEU A 146 13.88 -11.83 -3.92
CA LEU A 146 12.56 -11.18 -4.06
C LEU A 146 11.90 -10.94 -2.69
N ASN A 147 12.03 -11.88 -1.76
CA ASN A 147 11.51 -11.73 -0.40
C ASN A 147 12.22 -10.60 0.36
N GLU A 148 13.55 -10.52 0.27
CA GLU A 148 14.33 -9.45 0.90
C GLU A 148 14.00 -8.07 0.30
N GLN A 149 13.87 -7.96 -1.02
CA GLN A 149 13.43 -6.75 -1.71
C GLN A 149 12.00 -6.34 -1.28
N ALA A 150 11.08 -7.29 -1.20
CA ALA A 150 9.70 -7.03 -0.77
C ALA A 150 9.66 -6.56 0.69
N ILE A 151 10.47 -7.15 1.57
CA ILE A 151 10.64 -6.70 2.96
C ILE A 151 11.16 -5.25 2.98
N ALA A 152 12.18 -4.93 2.20
CA ALA A 152 12.74 -3.58 2.14
C ALA A 152 11.71 -2.52 1.70
N ILE A 153 10.90 -2.84 0.69
CA ILE A 153 9.80 -1.96 0.26
C ILE A 153 8.77 -1.80 1.38
N LYS A 154 8.31 -2.89 1.99
CA LYS A 154 7.31 -2.82 3.07
C LYS A 154 7.83 -2.03 4.27
N CYS A 155 9.09 -2.21 4.65
CA CYS A 155 9.76 -1.40 5.67
C CYS A 155 9.73 0.08 5.33
N SER A 156 10.08 0.44 4.10
CA SER A 156 10.10 1.82 3.62
C SER A 156 8.70 2.44 3.62
N LEU A 157 7.68 1.68 3.21
CA LEU A 157 6.29 2.11 3.22
C LEU A 157 5.77 2.31 4.66
N ILE A 158 6.03 1.38 5.59
CA ILE A 158 5.63 1.55 7.01
C ILE A 158 6.33 2.77 7.60
N THR A 159 7.62 2.91 7.33
CA THR A 159 8.45 4.04 7.76
C THR A 159 7.86 5.37 7.29
N MET A 160 7.44 5.44 6.03
CA MET A 160 6.72 6.57 5.45
C MET A 160 5.38 6.82 6.17
N PHE A 161 4.52 5.80 6.36
CA PHE A 161 3.24 5.97 7.04
C PHE A 161 3.40 6.47 8.48
N LEU A 162 4.41 5.98 9.21
CA LEU A 162 4.74 6.45 10.56
C LEU A 162 5.14 7.92 10.60
N ARG A 163 5.78 8.43 9.54
CA ARG A 163 6.18 9.84 9.41
C ARG A 163 5.03 10.74 8.98
N THR A 164 4.23 10.30 8.02
CA THR A 164 3.24 11.17 7.35
C THR A 164 1.87 11.15 8.01
N SER A 165 1.46 10.02 8.58
CA SER A 165 0.14 9.89 9.18
C SER A 165 0.13 10.33 10.64
N ARG A 166 -0.69 11.34 10.93
CA ARG A 166 -0.98 11.80 12.29
C ARG A 166 -2.15 11.07 12.95
N ASN A 167 -2.82 10.19 12.20
CA ASN A 167 -4.02 9.48 12.64
C ASN A 167 -3.88 7.95 12.51
N LEU A 168 -2.66 7.46 12.32
CA LEU A 168 -2.39 6.03 12.24
C LEU A 168 -2.59 5.40 13.61
N LYS A 169 -3.66 4.62 13.75
CA LYS A 169 -4.06 3.98 15.00
C LYS A 169 -3.67 2.51 15.06
N HIS A 170 -3.70 1.85 13.91
CA HIS A 170 -3.49 0.41 13.80
C HIS A 170 -2.34 0.12 12.84
N LEU A 171 -1.34 -0.62 13.33
CA LEU A 171 -0.25 -1.15 12.51
C LEU A 171 -0.16 -2.66 12.71
N ASN A 172 -0.21 -3.40 11.61
CA ASN A 172 -0.13 -4.86 11.60
C ASN A 172 0.96 -5.29 10.61
N THR A 173 1.94 -6.07 11.08
CA THR A 173 3.11 -6.42 10.28
C THR A 173 3.65 -7.79 10.67
N ASP A 174 4.42 -8.41 9.79
CA ASP A 174 5.11 -9.65 10.12
C ASP A 174 6.47 -9.37 10.74
N LYS A 175 6.93 -10.27 11.62
CA LYS A 175 8.20 -10.11 12.33
C LYS A 175 9.41 -9.81 11.42
N PRO A 176 9.57 -10.42 10.22
CA PRO A 176 10.72 -10.13 9.37
C PRO A 176 10.72 -8.71 8.76
N ILE A 177 9.56 -8.05 8.73
CA ILE A 177 9.45 -6.64 8.31
C ILE A 177 9.94 -5.71 9.43
N TYR A 178 9.98 -6.18 10.67
CA TYR A 178 10.42 -5.38 11.79
C TYR A 178 11.95 -5.22 11.82
N ASN A 179 12.44 -3.97 11.71
CA ASN A 179 13.85 -3.65 11.84
C ASN A 179 14.10 -2.54 12.88
N ASN A 180 15.37 -2.28 13.21
CA ASN A 180 15.74 -1.29 14.22
C ASN A 180 15.24 0.13 13.89
N MET A 181 15.21 0.51 12.62
CA MET A 181 14.69 1.82 12.21
C MET A 181 13.19 1.95 12.50
N LEU A 182 12.41 0.92 12.22
CA LEU A 182 10.99 0.87 12.55
C LEU A 182 10.75 0.92 14.06
N PHE A 183 11.57 0.21 14.85
CA PHE A 183 11.51 0.26 16.31
C PHE A 183 11.67 1.70 16.82
N GLU A 184 12.69 2.42 16.36
CA GLU A 184 12.94 3.82 16.75
C GLU A 184 11.82 4.77 16.34
N ARG A 185 11.22 4.58 15.15
CA ARG A 185 10.08 5.39 14.71
C ARG A 185 8.82 5.09 15.50
N LEU A 186 8.59 3.85 15.89
CA LEU A 186 7.46 3.45 16.72
C LEU A 186 7.57 4.04 18.13
N LEU A 187 8.77 4.08 18.72
CA LEU A 187 8.98 4.72 20.02
C LEU A 187 8.64 6.22 20.01
N LYS A 188 8.85 6.89 18.88
CA LYS A 188 8.53 8.32 18.70
C LYS A 188 7.07 8.56 18.28
N ASN A 189 6.33 7.51 17.91
CA ASN A 189 4.96 7.62 17.47
C ASN A 189 4.00 7.55 18.67
N ASN A 190 3.14 8.56 18.81
CA ASN A 190 2.15 8.64 19.89
C ASN A 190 0.70 8.37 19.41
N THR A 191 0.51 8.04 18.13
CA THR A 191 -0.82 7.89 17.52
C THR A 191 -1.27 6.43 17.48
N ILE A 192 -0.32 5.48 17.44
CA ILE A 192 -0.62 4.05 17.36
C ILE A 192 -1.18 3.56 18.70
N THR A 193 -2.39 3.02 18.65
CA THR A 193 -3.08 2.42 19.79
C THR A 193 -3.15 0.90 19.70
N SER A 194 -2.83 0.33 18.53
CA SER A 194 -2.84 -1.11 18.30
C SER A 194 -1.69 -1.51 17.38
N LEU A 195 -0.80 -2.35 17.91
CA LEU A 195 0.33 -2.91 17.18
C LEU A 195 0.21 -4.44 17.22
N LYS A 196 0.18 -5.09 16.05
CA LYS A 196 0.12 -6.55 15.93
C LYS A 196 1.29 -7.07 15.13
N PHE A 197 1.92 -8.12 15.66
CA PHE A 197 2.96 -8.87 14.98
C PHE A 197 2.45 -10.28 14.68
N ARG A 198 2.43 -10.67 13.41
CA ARG A 198 2.13 -12.05 13.05
C ARG A 198 3.40 -12.90 13.21
N HIS A 199 3.27 -14.02 13.91
CA HIS A 199 4.29 -15.07 13.99
C HIS A 199 3.93 -16.17 12.99
N PHE A 200 4.93 -16.68 12.27
CA PHE A 200 4.82 -17.88 11.45
C PHE A 200 4.85 -19.13 12.33
#